data_AF-A0A2W6CBY0-F1
#
_entry.id   AF-A0A2W6CBY0-F1
#
_cell.length_a   1.000
_cell.length_b   1.000
_cell.length_c   1.000
_cell.angle_alpha   90.00
_cell.angle_beta   90.00
_cell.angle_gamma   90.00
#
_symmetry.space_group_name_H-M   'P 1'
#
loop_
_entity.id
_entity.type
_entity.pdbx_description
1 polymer ?
#
loop_
_entity_poly.entity_id
_entity_poly.type
_entity_poly.pdbx_seq_one_letter_code
_entity_poly.pdbx_strand_id
1 'polypeptide(L)'
;MHHVKRGRKGVIGLLVAIVTGLTAVAVTHANASAPKRNIALILDYRVAYTCPVYPNYPKAGVIANQPWAITPTDIVAWRYNVNDTWAMISDKKYRNTSHAWWGFTPRVCIAGSVGGEHFPTPTSSYPAGVPIPSKILQGRSAVTASHYRSVNFTPSPGHVVNASKRINSRGTLRDARGRFVIGNVFAGWHVHQTNVHDGPWTLVYVPNAMRWGWVEDIHF
;
A
#
# COMPACT_ATOMS: atom_id res chain seq x y z
N MET A 1 -60.06 -59.67 13.90
CA MET A 1 -59.62 -60.17 12.58
C MET A 1 -58.18 -59.73 12.33
N HIS A 2 -57.33 -60.72 12.04
CA HIS A 2 -55.96 -60.71 11.45
C HIS A 2 -54.98 -59.58 11.78
N HIS A 3 -53.92 -59.84 12.58
CA HIS A 3 -52.57 -60.28 12.16
C HIS A 3 -51.93 -59.33 11.13
N VAL A 4 -50.74 -58.76 11.36
CA VAL A 4 -49.44 -59.42 11.14
C VAL A 4 -48.32 -58.91 12.08
N LYS A 5 -47.43 -59.86 12.43
CA LYS A 5 -46.24 -59.81 13.30
C LYS A 5 -44.98 -59.21 12.63
N ARG A 6 -43.99 -58.94 13.49
CA ARG A 6 -42.50 -59.01 13.35
C ARG A 6 -41.85 -57.65 13.60
N GLY A 7 -40.93 -57.42 14.53
CA GLY A 7 -40.07 -58.30 15.31
C GLY A 7 -38.60 -58.01 14.98
N ARG A 8 -37.77 -57.65 15.98
CA ARG A 8 -36.34 -58.01 16.17
C ARG A 8 -35.69 -57.04 17.18
N LYS A 9 -35.16 -57.56 18.30
CA LYS A 9 -33.72 -57.80 18.56
C LYS A 9 -32.92 -56.48 18.41
N GLY A 10 -32.52 -55.77 19.46
CA GLY A 10 -31.80 -56.23 20.65
C GLY A 10 -30.32 -56.08 20.39
N VAL A 11 -29.64 -55.10 21.02
CA VAL A 11 -28.21 -55.11 21.34
C VAL A 11 -28.00 -54.17 22.54
N ILE A 12 -27.65 -54.75 23.67
CA ILE A 12 -27.05 -54.05 24.81
C ILE A 12 -25.61 -53.72 24.37
N GLY A 13 -25.37 -52.46 24.06
CA GLY A 13 -24.07 -51.94 23.64
C GLY A 13 -23.37 -51.25 24.80
N LEU A 14 -22.32 -51.91 25.29
CA LEU A 14 -21.38 -51.51 26.34
C LEU A 14 -20.92 -50.04 26.20
N LEU A 15 -21.23 -49.22 27.21
CA LEU A 15 -20.66 -47.88 27.40
C LEU A 15 -19.20 -48.01 27.84
N VAL A 16 -18.26 -47.91 26.90
CA VAL A 16 -16.85 -47.67 27.20
C VAL A 16 -16.59 -46.18 27.07
N ALA A 17 -16.60 -45.48 28.21
CA ALA A 17 -16.17 -44.09 28.31
C ALA A 17 -14.64 -44.03 28.21
N ILE A 18 -14.12 -43.87 26.99
CA ILE A 18 -12.73 -43.47 26.78
C ILE A 18 -12.67 -41.96 26.96
N VAL A 19 -12.36 -41.52 28.17
CA VAL A 19 -11.94 -40.13 28.46
C VAL A 19 -10.51 -39.98 27.95
N THR A 20 -10.34 -39.85 26.64
CA THR A 20 -9.10 -39.35 26.07
C THR A 20 -9.04 -37.86 26.35
N GLY A 21 -8.31 -37.50 27.41
CA GLY A 21 -7.93 -36.12 27.71
C GLY A 21 -7.20 -35.53 26.52
N LEU A 22 -7.92 -34.74 25.71
CA LEU A 22 -7.32 -33.84 24.74
C LEU A 22 -6.68 -32.69 25.51
N THR A 23 -5.41 -32.85 25.88
CA THR A 23 -4.57 -31.70 26.21
C THR A 23 -4.37 -30.91 24.91
N ALA A 24 -5.25 -29.94 24.69
CA ALA A 24 -5.06 -28.92 23.67
C ALA A 24 -3.80 -28.12 24.04
N VAL A 25 -2.64 -28.58 23.54
CA VAL A 25 -1.42 -27.78 23.55
C VAL A 25 -1.72 -26.60 22.65
N ALA A 26 -2.10 -25.48 23.26
CA ALA A 26 -2.20 -24.20 22.59
C ALA A 26 -0.80 -23.86 22.10
N VAL A 27 -0.49 -24.22 20.86
CA VAL A 27 0.69 -23.73 20.18
C VAL A 27 0.45 -22.24 19.98
N THR A 28 0.90 -21.44 20.94
CA THR A 28 1.00 -20.00 20.79
C THR A 28 2.01 -19.77 19.68
N HIS A 29 1.53 -19.65 18.45
CA HIS A 29 2.26 -19.05 17.36
C HIS A 29 2.47 -17.58 17.71
N ALA A 30 3.44 -17.32 18.58
CA ALA A 30 4.05 -16.02 18.68
C ALA A 30 4.48 -15.67 17.27
N ASN A 31 3.83 -14.65 16.68
CA ASN A 31 4.20 -14.11 15.39
C ASN A 31 5.64 -13.61 15.51
N ALA A 32 6.60 -14.49 15.22
CA ALA A 32 8.00 -14.16 15.18
C ALA A 32 8.14 -13.02 14.18
N SER A 33 8.48 -11.83 14.69
CA SER A 33 8.69 -10.67 13.84
C SER A 33 9.77 -11.03 12.84
N ALA A 34 9.43 -11.01 11.55
CA ALA A 34 10.37 -11.34 10.48
C ALA A 34 11.66 -10.53 10.68
N PRO A 35 12.85 -11.15 10.59
CA PRO A 35 14.11 -10.47 10.84
C PRO A 35 14.20 -9.23 9.94
N LYS A 36 14.41 -8.05 10.55
CA LYS A 36 14.57 -6.78 9.83
C LYS A 36 15.77 -6.92 8.90
N ARG A 37 15.52 -6.90 7.58
CA ARG A 37 16.57 -7.05 6.59
C ARG A 37 17.23 -5.71 6.28
N ASN A 38 18.55 -5.72 6.06
CA ASN A 38 19.33 -4.54 5.69
C ASN A 38 19.08 -4.19 4.22
N ILE A 39 18.17 -3.24 3.95
CA ILE A 39 17.79 -2.89 2.59
C ILE A 39 17.27 -1.47 2.44
N ALA A 40 17.92 -0.69 1.56
CA ALA A 40 17.48 0.65 1.20
C ALA A 40 16.05 0.62 0.62
N LEU A 41 15.06 1.06 1.39
CA LEU A 41 13.65 1.04 0.96
C LEU A 41 13.31 2.12 -0.05
N ILE A 42 14.09 3.20 -0.04
CA ILE A 42 13.94 4.34 -0.93
C ILE A 42 15.23 4.42 -1.73
N LEU A 43 15.09 4.43 -3.05
CA LEU A 43 16.23 4.51 -3.95
C LEU A 43 16.27 5.91 -4.56
N ASP A 44 17.44 6.54 -4.54
CA ASP A 44 17.62 7.89 -5.04
C ASP A 44 18.19 7.85 -6.45
N TYR A 45 17.64 8.70 -7.33
CA TYR A 45 17.99 8.74 -8.75
C TYR A 45 18.19 10.18 -9.22
N ARG A 46 19.10 10.34 -10.18
CA ARG A 46 19.18 11.59 -10.95
C ARG A 46 17.97 11.71 -11.86
N VAL A 47 17.57 12.94 -12.10
CA VAL A 47 16.59 13.27 -13.12
C VAL A 47 17.30 13.40 -14.47
N ALA A 48 16.74 12.81 -15.52
CA ALA A 48 17.31 12.83 -16.87
C ALA A 48 17.01 14.14 -17.62
N TYR A 49 15.77 14.63 -17.51
CA TYR A 49 15.23 15.75 -18.27
C TYR A 49 14.34 16.62 -17.38
N THR A 50 14.06 17.85 -17.80
CA THR A 50 12.99 18.61 -17.18
C THR A 50 11.65 17.91 -17.43
N CYS A 51 10.99 17.47 -16.36
CA CYS A 51 9.80 16.65 -16.45
C CYS A 51 8.69 17.10 -15.51
N PRO A 52 7.42 16.93 -15.90
CA PRO A 52 6.31 17.16 -15.00
C PRO A 52 6.25 16.06 -13.95
N VAL A 53 5.83 16.44 -12.75
CA VAL A 53 5.42 15.53 -11.68
C VAL A 53 4.00 15.89 -11.30
N TYR A 54 3.09 14.95 -11.50
CA TYR A 54 1.68 15.11 -11.15
C TYR A 54 1.42 14.59 -9.74
N PRO A 55 0.73 15.32 -8.86
CA PRO A 55 0.43 14.82 -7.52
C PRO A 55 -0.49 13.58 -7.53
N ASN A 56 -1.30 13.39 -8.56
CA ASN A 56 -2.12 12.21 -8.77
C ASN A 56 -1.86 11.62 -10.16
N TYR A 57 -2.11 10.32 -10.31
CA TYR A 57 -1.81 9.60 -11.56
C TYR A 57 -2.58 10.23 -12.74
N PRO A 58 -1.90 10.75 -13.77
CA PRO A 58 -2.54 11.53 -14.82
C PRO A 58 -3.28 10.61 -15.79
N LYS A 59 -4.56 10.37 -15.49
CA LYS A 59 -5.52 9.66 -16.35
C LYS A 59 -6.74 10.54 -16.60
N ALA A 60 -7.52 10.18 -17.62
CA ALA A 60 -8.76 10.87 -17.93
C ALA A 60 -9.67 11.00 -16.69
N GLY A 61 -10.24 12.20 -16.51
CA GLY A 61 -11.16 12.55 -15.43
C GLY A 61 -10.51 12.90 -14.08
N VAL A 62 -9.19 12.76 -13.93
CA VAL A 62 -8.47 13.31 -12.76
C VAL A 62 -8.41 14.83 -12.86
N ILE A 63 -8.90 15.52 -11.83
CA ILE A 63 -9.00 16.98 -11.77
C ILE A 63 -8.13 17.57 -10.65
N ALA A 64 -7.88 18.88 -10.70
CA ALA A 64 -7.05 19.60 -9.73
C ALA A 64 -5.64 18.96 -9.55
N ASN A 65 -5.07 18.48 -10.66
CA ASN A 65 -3.83 17.72 -10.69
C ASN A 65 -2.70 18.55 -11.31
N GLN A 66 -2.48 19.76 -10.79
CA GLN A 66 -1.49 20.67 -11.34
C GLN A 66 -0.07 20.11 -11.14
N PRO A 67 0.72 19.93 -12.21
CA PRO A 67 2.06 19.38 -12.08
C PRO A 67 3.05 20.44 -11.58
N TRP A 68 4.13 19.97 -10.94
CA TRP A 68 5.35 20.75 -10.76
C TRP A 68 6.48 20.17 -11.62
N ALA A 69 7.59 20.90 -11.72
CA ALA A 69 8.74 20.46 -12.51
C ALA A 69 9.86 19.88 -11.62
N ILE A 70 10.46 18.80 -12.11
CA ILE A 70 11.79 18.34 -11.70
C ILE A 70 12.77 18.59 -12.85
N THR A 71 14.03 18.89 -12.54
CA THR A 71 15.07 19.21 -13.54
C THR A 71 16.30 18.30 -13.37
N PRO A 72 17.23 18.24 -14.35
CA PRO A 72 18.41 17.37 -14.25
C PRO A 72 19.33 17.61 -13.04
N THR A 73 19.20 18.75 -12.36
CA THR A 73 19.93 19.04 -11.12
C THR A 73 19.28 18.43 -9.88
N ASP A 74 18.04 17.95 -9.99
CA ASP A 74 17.30 17.36 -8.88
C ASP A 74 17.66 15.87 -8.65
N ILE A 75 17.44 15.42 -7.43
CA ILE A 75 17.44 14.01 -7.04
C ILE A 75 16.05 13.64 -6.56
N VAL A 76 15.48 12.59 -7.15
CA VAL A 76 14.18 12.06 -6.77
C VAL A 76 14.33 10.67 -6.17
N ALA A 77 13.48 10.37 -5.20
CA ALA A 77 13.40 9.06 -4.57
C ALA A 77 12.36 8.20 -5.31
N TRP A 78 12.80 7.18 -6.03
CA TRP A 78 11.92 6.21 -6.68
C TRP A 78 11.25 5.29 -5.66
N ARG A 79 9.96 4.99 -5.90
CA ARG A 79 9.17 4.07 -5.05
C ARG A 79 8.75 2.80 -5.75
N TYR A 80 8.14 2.93 -6.92
CA TYR A 80 7.70 1.83 -7.78
C TYR A 80 7.30 2.37 -9.16
N ASN A 81 7.26 1.49 -10.16
CA ASN A 81 6.67 1.83 -11.46
C ASN A 81 5.17 1.54 -11.46
N VAL A 82 4.36 2.48 -11.94
CA VAL A 82 2.91 2.28 -12.08
C VAL A 82 2.62 1.35 -13.27
N ASN A 83 3.33 1.57 -14.37
CA ASN A 83 3.25 0.83 -15.62
C ASN A 83 4.53 1.10 -16.45
N ASP A 84 4.47 0.84 -17.75
CA ASP A 84 5.64 1.02 -18.62
C ASP A 84 6.04 2.47 -18.89
N THR A 85 5.16 3.42 -18.59
CA THR A 85 5.37 4.84 -18.89
C THR A 85 5.52 5.71 -17.65
N TRP A 86 4.96 5.33 -16.50
CA TRP A 86 4.90 6.15 -15.30
C TRP A 86 5.56 5.50 -14.09
N ALA A 87 6.22 6.31 -13.28
CA ALA A 87 6.75 5.93 -11.97
C ALA A 87 6.18 6.84 -10.87
N MET A 88 6.04 6.26 -9.67
CA MET A 88 5.79 7.00 -8.44
C MET A 88 7.13 7.37 -7.82
N ILE A 89 7.30 8.65 -7.51
CA ILE A 89 8.49 9.20 -6.87
C ILE A 89 8.11 10.01 -5.63
N SER A 90 9.10 10.24 -4.77
CA SER A 90 9.11 11.39 -3.86
C SER A 90 10.17 12.40 -4.30
N ASP A 91 9.79 13.67 -4.33
CA ASP A 91 10.67 14.81 -4.53
C ASP A 91 11.10 15.38 -3.18
N LYS A 92 12.32 15.04 -2.74
CA LYS A 92 12.76 15.29 -1.37
C LYS A 92 12.86 16.79 -1.05
N LYS A 93 13.03 17.66 -2.06
CA LYS A 93 13.10 19.11 -1.84
C LYS A 93 11.82 19.69 -1.23
N TYR A 94 10.69 18.99 -1.38
CA TYR A 94 9.40 19.39 -0.81
C TYR A 94 9.00 18.62 0.46
N ARG A 95 9.85 17.72 0.99
CA ARG A 95 9.48 16.86 2.14
C ARG A 95 8.98 17.64 3.36
N ASN A 96 9.59 18.80 3.63
CA ASN A 96 9.30 19.62 4.80
C ASN A 96 8.51 20.89 4.45
N THR A 97 7.76 20.89 3.36
CA THR A 97 6.97 22.04 2.90
C THR A 97 5.49 21.67 2.79
N SER A 98 4.64 22.68 2.57
CA SER A 98 3.23 22.49 2.23
C SER A 98 3.01 21.93 0.81
N HIS A 99 4.03 21.94 -0.04
CA HIS A 99 3.96 21.47 -1.42
C HIS A 99 4.01 19.93 -1.51
N ALA A 100 3.08 19.30 -2.23
CA ALA A 100 3.06 17.85 -2.41
C ALA A 100 4.45 17.34 -2.84
N TRP A 101 4.94 16.31 -2.14
CA TRP A 101 6.27 15.77 -2.38
C TRP A 101 6.24 14.33 -2.88
N TRP A 102 5.05 13.72 -2.98
CA TRP A 102 4.82 12.45 -3.68
C TRP A 102 4.13 12.73 -5.01
N GLY A 103 4.56 12.10 -6.08
CA GLY A 103 3.90 12.27 -7.38
C GLY A 103 4.36 11.32 -8.46
N PHE A 104 3.78 11.51 -9.63
CA PHE A 104 3.92 10.66 -10.81
C PHE A 104 4.66 11.38 -11.90
N THR A 105 5.71 10.76 -12.42
CA THR A 105 6.51 11.30 -13.52
C THR A 105 6.74 10.22 -14.58
N PRO A 106 6.97 10.58 -15.86
CA PRO A 106 7.34 9.60 -16.86
C PRO A 106 8.62 8.85 -16.46
N ARG A 107 8.68 7.54 -16.69
CA ARG A 107 9.84 6.71 -16.33
C ARG A 107 11.12 7.17 -17.00
N VAL A 108 11.02 7.70 -18.22
CA VAL A 108 12.16 8.25 -18.98
C VAL A 108 12.84 9.43 -18.28
N CYS A 109 12.18 10.05 -17.31
CA CYS A 109 12.72 11.15 -16.52
C CYS A 109 13.66 10.68 -15.42
N ILE A 110 13.73 9.38 -15.13
CA ILE A 110 14.53 8.83 -14.05
C ILE A 110 15.75 8.13 -14.67
N ALA A 111 16.94 8.66 -14.39
CA ALA A 111 18.20 8.20 -14.96
C ALA A 111 18.82 7.08 -14.11
N GLY A 112 20.14 7.11 -13.91
CA GLY A 112 20.84 6.21 -13.00
C GLY A 112 20.67 6.60 -11.53
N SER A 113 20.71 5.59 -10.66
CA SER A 113 20.73 5.77 -9.22
C SER A 113 21.95 6.58 -8.76
N VAL A 114 21.79 7.33 -7.67
CA VAL A 114 22.89 7.97 -6.93
C VAL A 114 23.16 7.29 -5.59
N GLY A 115 22.30 6.34 -5.21
CA GLY A 115 22.34 5.63 -3.93
C GLY A 115 20.94 5.25 -3.48
N GLY A 116 20.76 5.03 -2.17
CA GLY A 116 19.46 4.87 -1.55
C GLY A 116 19.50 5.36 -0.11
N GLU A 117 18.33 5.70 0.44
CA GLU A 117 18.24 6.02 1.87
C GLU A 117 18.72 4.82 2.68
N HIS A 118 19.62 5.08 3.64
CA HIS A 118 20.02 4.11 4.64
C HIS A 118 18.79 3.70 5.44
N PHE A 119 18.31 2.49 5.19
CA PHE A 119 17.19 1.93 5.95
C PHE A 119 17.30 0.41 5.99
N PRO A 120 16.96 -0.26 7.11
CA PRO A 120 16.87 0.28 8.46
C PRO A 120 18.24 0.59 9.09
N THR A 121 19.35 0.30 8.42
CA THR A 121 20.71 0.46 8.96
C THR A 121 21.61 1.32 8.05
N PRO A 122 22.61 2.03 8.61
CA PRO A 122 23.57 2.88 7.87
C PRO A 122 24.36 2.18 6.76
N THR A 123 24.40 0.84 6.75
CA THR A 123 25.15 0.04 5.77
C THR A 123 24.34 -0.39 4.55
N SER A 124 23.03 -0.08 4.50
CA SER A 124 22.24 -0.36 3.30
C SER A 124 22.70 0.58 2.19
N SER A 125 23.40 0.05 1.19
CA SER A 125 23.81 0.80 0.00
C SER A 125 23.11 0.25 -1.24
N TYR A 126 22.88 1.13 -2.21
CA TYR A 126 22.44 0.77 -3.55
C TYR A 126 23.48 1.30 -4.53
N PRO A 127 23.92 0.52 -5.53
CA PRO A 127 24.98 0.98 -6.42
C PRO A 127 24.54 2.22 -7.18
N ALA A 128 25.45 3.14 -7.47
CA ALA A 128 25.19 4.26 -8.36
C ALA A 128 25.17 3.78 -9.83
N GLY A 129 24.49 4.53 -10.70
CA GLY A 129 24.43 4.26 -12.14
C GLY A 129 23.49 3.14 -12.56
N VAL A 130 22.78 2.50 -11.62
CA VAL A 130 21.82 1.43 -11.94
C VAL A 130 20.49 2.06 -12.39
N PRO A 131 19.84 1.58 -13.47
CA PRO A 131 18.52 2.06 -13.85
C PRO A 131 17.45 1.69 -12.81
N ILE A 132 16.31 2.38 -12.84
CA ILE A 132 15.16 1.97 -12.02
C ILE A 132 14.78 0.50 -12.30
N PRO A 133 14.41 -0.29 -11.29
CA PRO A 133 13.94 -1.67 -11.51
C PRO A 133 12.79 -1.71 -12.51
N SER A 134 12.74 -2.73 -13.36
CA SER A 134 11.65 -2.92 -14.36
C SER A 134 10.32 -3.38 -13.75
N LYS A 135 10.27 -3.62 -12.44
CA LYS A 135 9.09 -4.19 -11.76
C LYS A 135 7.92 -3.21 -11.76
N ILE A 136 6.79 -3.65 -12.29
CA ILE A 136 5.54 -2.90 -12.33
C ILE A 136 4.70 -3.22 -11.08
N LEU A 137 4.18 -2.18 -10.43
CA LEU A 137 3.38 -2.24 -9.20
C LEU A 137 4.07 -3.04 -8.09
N GLN A 138 5.40 -2.93 -7.99
CA GLN A 138 6.16 -3.49 -6.87
C GLN A 138 7.16 -2.45 -6.35
N GLY A 139 7.13 -2.22 -5.05
CA GLY A 139 8.08 -1.35 -4.35
C GLY A 139 8.95 -2.14 -3.38
N ARG A 140 10.11 -1.57 -3.00
CA ARG A 140 11.03 -2.23 -2.07
C ARG A 140 10.43 -2.35 -0.67
N SER A 141 10.77 -3.44 0.01
CA SER A 141 10.24 -3.78 1.33
C SER A 141 11.26 -4.49 2.21
N ALA A 142 11.27 -4.16 3.49
CA ALA A 142 12.13 -4.81 4.49
C ALA A 142 11.51 -6.11 5.04
N VAL A 143 10.22 -6.35 4.80
CA VAL A 143 9.47 -7.45 5.43
C VAL A 143 9.32 -8.68 4.53
N THR A 144 9.59 -8.57 3.23
CA THR A 144 9.47 -9.71 2.29
C THR A 144 10.83 -10.32 1.99
N ALA A 145 10.83 -11.63 1.73
CA ALA A 145 12.06 -12.33 1.42
C ALA A 145 12.70 -11.88 0.10
N SER A 146 11.85 -11.57 -0.88
CA SER A 146 12.25 -11.05 -2.18
C SER A 146 12.61 -9.57 -2.16
N HIS A 147 12.49 -8.89 -1.01
CA HIS A 147 12.73 -7.46 -0.86
C HIS A 147 11.79 -6.54 -1.64
N TYR A 148 10.76 -7.11 -2.26
CA TYR A 148 9.72 -6.39 -2.97
C TYR A 148 8.35 -6.83 -2.47
N ARG A 149 7.38 -5.93 -2.59
CA ARG A 149 5.98 -6.26 -2.35
C ARG A 149 5.11 -5.56 -3.37
N SER A 150 3.99 -6.19 -3.68
CA SER A 150 3.00 -5.63 -4.59
C SER A 150 2.37 -4.37 -3.99
N VAL A 151 2.07 -3.42 -4.86
CA VAL A 151 1.34 -2.19 -4.60
C VAL A 151 -0.08 -2.38 -5.14
N ASN A 152 -1.07 -2.33 -4.25
CA ASN A 152 -2.46 -2.37 -4.70
C ASN A 152 -2.88 -1.01 -5.25
N PHE A 153 -2.66 -0.79 -6.54
CA PHE A 153 -2.98 0.50 -7.17
C PHE A 153 -4.49 0.74 -7.29
N THR A 154 -5.31 -0.30 -7.24
CA THR A 154 -6.78 -0.21 -7.29
C THR A 154 -7.40 -0.95 -6.10
N PRO A 155 -7.33 -0.36 -4.88
CA PRO A 155 -8.01 -0.91 -3.71
C PRO A 155 -9.49 -1.18 -3.99
N SER A 156 -9.99 -2.28 -3.44
CA SER A 156 -11.40 -2.66 -3.59
C SER A 156 -12.32 -1.59 -2.97
N PRO A 157 -13.47 -1.29 -3.59
CA PRO A 157 -14.46 -0.38 -3.03
C PRO A 157 -14.96 -0.81 -1.65
N GLY A 158 -15.34 0.16 -0.83
CA GLY A 158 -16.06 -0.06 0.42
C GLY A 158 -17.47 0.56 0.40
N HIS A 159 -18.30 0.21 1.39
CA HIS A 159 -19.63 0.79 1.53
C HIS A 159 -19.54 2.25 2.00
N VAL A 160 -20.02 3.18 1.17
CA VAL A 160 -19.99 4.62 1.46
C VAL A 160 -21.02 4.96 2.52
N VAL A 161 -20.58 5.65 3.57
CA VAL A 161 -21.45 6.17 4.64
C VAL A 161 -21.53 7.70 4.66
N ASN A 162 -20.58 8.38 4.01
CA ASN A 162 -20.62 9.82 3.82
C ASN A 162 -19.97 10.19 2.48
N ALA A 163 -20.76 10.67 1.51
CA ALA A 163 -20.28 11.00 0.18
C ALA A 163 -19.57 12.36 0.07
N SER A 164 -19.58 13.18 1.13
CA SER A 164 -19.10 14.56 1.10
C SER A 164 -18.17 14.88 2.27
N LYS A 165 -17.42 13.89 2.78
CA LYS A 165 -16.47 14.13 3.86
C LYS A 165 -15.36 15.04 3.35
N ARG A 166 -15.16 16.19 4.01
CA ARG A 166 -14.13 17.16 3.64
C ARG A 166 -12.76 16.74 4.15
N ILE A 167 -11.73 16.99 3.35
CA ILE A 167 -10.32 16.92 3.73
C ILE A 167 -9.89 18.30 4.25
N ASN A 168 -9.38 18.34 5.49
CA ASN A 168 -8.96 19.55 6.18
C ASN A 168 -7.49 19.91 5.92
N SER A 169 -6.65 18.92 5.65
CA SER A 169 -5.22 19.13 5.38
C SER A 169 -4.71 18.21 4.28
N ARG A 170 -3.60 18.59 3.63
CA ARG A 170 -2.98 17.75 2.61
C ARG A 170 -2.49 16.44 3.23
N GLY A 171 -2.80 15.33 2.56
CA GLY A 171 -2.38 13.99 2.94
C GLY A 171 -2.05 13.11 1.76
N THR A 172 -1.71 11.86 2.05
CA THR A 172 -1.46 10.82 1.04
C THR A 172 -2.65 9.88 0.93
N LEU A 173 -2.97 9.45 -0.29
CA LEU A 173 -3.82 8.29 -0.54
C LEU A 173 -2.93 7.05 -0.64
N ARG A 174 -3.25 5.97 0.09
CA ARG A 174 -2.40 4.76 0.17
C ARG A 174 -3.08 3.49 -0.32
N ASP A 175 -2.29 2.52 -0.76
CA ASP A 175 -2.75 1.21 -1.24
C ASP A 175 -3.35 0.33 -0.13
N ALA A 176 -2.84 0.52 1.09
CA ALA A 176 -3.36 -0.02 2.33
C ALA A 176 -2.83 0.84 3.50
N ARG A 177 -3.36 0.62 4.71
CA ARG A 177 -2.98 1.40 5.90
C ARG A 177 -1.47 1.53 6.09
N GLY A 178 -0.97 2.78 6.10
CA GLY A 178 0.44 3.11 6.30
C GLY A 178 1.43 2.52 5.26
N ARG A 179 0.96 2.07 4.09
CA ARG A 179 1.80 1.41 3.08
C ARG A 179 2.19 2.37 1.93
N PHE A 180 2.17 1.93 0.68
CA PHE A 180 2.62 2.76 -0.44
C PHE A 180 1.62 3.87 -0.73
N VAL A 181 2.16 5.06 -1.01
CA VAL A 181 1.39 6.15 -1.58
C VAL A 181 0.95 5.74 -2.99
N ILE A 182 -0.31 5.99 -3.34
CA ILE A 182 -0.91 5.80 -4.67
C ILE A 182 -1.59 7.07 -5.20
N GLY A 183 -1.46 8.18 -4.46
CA GLY A 183 -2.00 9.50 -4.79
C GLY A 183 -1.88 10.46 -3.61
N ASN A 184 -2.40 11.68 -3.79
CA ASN A 184 -2.48 12.69 -2.74
C ASN A 184 -3.92 13.19 -2.60
N VAL A 185 -4.27 13.65 -1.40
CA VAL A 185 -5.49 14.40 -1.10
C VAL A 185 -5.11 15.81 -0.65
N PHE A 186 -5.94 16.79 -0.98
CA PHE A 186 -5.67 18.20 -0.68
C PHE A 186 -6.79 18.81 0.15
N ALA A 187 -6.45 19.83 0.94
CA ALA A 187 -7.42 20.57 1.73
C ALA A 187 -8.56 21.11 0.85
N GLY A 188 -9.80 21.01 1.34
CA GLY A 188 -11.00 21.41 0.63
C GLY A 188 -11.57 20.37 -0.34
N TRP A 189 -10.86 19.27 -0.61
CA TRP A 189 -11.43 18.17 -1.40
C TRP A 189 -12.52 17.45 -0.61
N HIS A 190 -13.49 16.90 -1.33
CA HIS A 190 -14.48 15.98 -0.77
C HIS A 190 -14.11 14.55 -1.13
N VAL A 191 -14.38 13.62 -0.22
CA VAL A 191 -14.20 12.18 -0.42
C VAL A 191 -15.46 11.43 -0.02
N HIS A 192 -15.66 10.27 -0.64
CA HIS A 192 -16.69 9.33 -0.20
C HIS A 192 -16.06 8.44 0.88
N GLN A 193 -16.32 8.78 2.13
CA GLN A 193 -15.89 8.04 3.29
C GLN A 193 -16.71 6.75 3.44
N THR A 194 -16.02 5.65 3.71
CA THR A 194 -16.63 4.36 4.01
C THR A 194 -16.66 4.08 5.51
N ASN A 195 -17.34 3.01 5.92
CA ASN A 195 -17.25 2.46 7.27
C ASN A 195 -16.04 1.53 7.47
N VAL A 196 -15.12 1.43 6.51
CA VAL A 196 -13.94 0.55 6.58
C VAL A 196 -12.76 1.32 7.18
N HIS A 197 -12.36 0.92 8.39
CA HIS A 197 -11.28 1.54 9.17
C HIS A 197 -10.23 0.50 9.58
N ASP A 198 -8.96 0.90 9.68
CA ASP A 198 -7.87 0.09 10.22
C ASP A 198 -6.83 0.98 10.92
N GLY A 199 -6.95 1.11 12.23
CA GLY A 199 -6.17 2.07 13.02
C GLY A 199 -6.54 3.51 12.65
N PRO A 200 -5.58 4.43 12.48
CA PRO A 200 -5.86 5.82 12.14
C PRO A 200 -6.10 6.00 10.63
N TRP A 201 -6.60 4.98 9.94
CA TRP A 201 -6.77 5.00 8.48
C TRP A 201 -8.20 4.65 8.11
N THR A 202 -8.77 5.46 7.23
CA THR A 202 -10.09 5.23 6.64
C THR A 202 -9.96 4.98 5.15
N LEU A 203 -10.65 3.94 4.64
CA LEU A 203 -10.80 3.73 3.20
C LEU A 203 -11.80 4.74 2.65
N VAL A 204 -11.38 5.47 1.62
CA VAL A 204 -12.21 6.49 0.95
C VAL A 204 -12.11 6.36 -0.55
N TYR A 205 -13.15 6.80 -1.26
CA TYR A 205 -13.05 7.14 -2.67
C TYR A 205 -12.76 8.64 -2.80
N VAL A 206 -11.78 9.01 -3.61
CA VAL A 206 -11.43 10.40 -3.90
C VAL A 206 -11.90 10.73 -5.32
N PRO A 207 -13.03 11.43 -5.51
CA PRO A 207 -13.54 11.79 -6.83
C PRO A 207 -12.51 12.52 -7.69
N ASN A 208 -11.79 13.50 -7.11
CA ASN A 208 -10.78 14.28 -7.82
C ASN A 208 -9.63 13.42 -8.41
N ALA A 209 -9.27 12.32 -7.74
CA ALA A 209 -8.24 11.39 -8.20
C ALA A 209 -8.83 10.13 -8.88
N MET A 210 -10.17 10.03 -8.93
CA MET A 210 -10.94 8.88 -9.40
C MET A 210 -10.42 7.53 -8.87
N ARG A 211 -10.27 7.43 -7.55
CA ARG A 211 -9.63 6.25 -6.95
C ARG A 211 -10.03 6.00 -5.51
N TRP A 212 -10.09 4.72 -5.16
CA TRP A 212 -10.13 4.21 -3.80
C TRP A 212 -8.75 4.18 -3.14
N GLY A 213 -8.68 4.47 -1.86
CA GLY A 213 -7.47 4.26 -1.08
C GLY A 213 -7.62 4.71 0.36
N TRP A 214 -6.55 4.55 1.12
CA TRP A 214 -6.53 4.81 2.56
C TRP A 214 -5.97 6.21 2.83
N VAL A 215 -6.71 7.00 3.59
CA VAL A 215 -6.31 8.32 4.07
C VAL A 215 -6.19 8.25 5.59
N GLU A 216 -5.17 8.91 6.14
CA GLU A 216 -4.98 8.98 7.58
C GLU A 216 -5.98 9.96 8.21
N ASP A 217 -6.54 9.60 9.36
CA ASP A 217 -7.70 10.29 9.92
C ASP A 217 -7.39 11.72 10.37
N ILE A 218 -6.12 12.05 10.60
CA ILE A 218 -5.64 13.40 10.92
C ILE A 218 -5.92 14.43 9.81
N HIS A 219 -6.31 13.98 8.62
CA HIS A 219 -6.62 14.84 7.47
C HIS A 219 -8.11 15.19 7.36
N PHE A 220 -8.97 14.65 8.22
CA PHE A 220 -10.43 14.83 8.22
C PHE A 220 -10.94 15.90 9.17
#